data_AF-A0A143QTE7-F1
#
_entry.id   AF-A0A143QTE7-F1
#
_cell.length_a   1.000
_cell.length_b   1.000
_cell.length_c   1.000
_cell.angle_alpha   90.00
_cell.angle_beta   90.00
_cell.angle_gamma   90.00
#
_symmetry.space_group_name_H-M   'P 1'
#
loop_
_entity.id
_entity.type
_entity.pdbx_description
1 polymer ?
#
loop_
_entity_poly.entity_id
_entity_poly.type
_entity_poly.pdbx_seq_one_letter_code
_entity_poly.pdbx_strand_id
1 'polypeptide(L)' 'MKIGDRYHLAPGAPGIVVIREIQDAGLVLVENETPGLGVYPYLVKPDTLVPATT' A
#
# COMPACT_ATOMS: atom_id res chain seq x y z
N MET A 1 3.59 9.89 4.22
CA MET A 1 2.91 8.61 4.47
C MET A 1 1.88 8.79 5.58
N LYS A 2 0.60 8.68 5.24
CA LYS A 2 -0.57 8.79 6.12
C LYS A 2 -1.60 7.73 5.72
N ILE A 3 -2.51 7.41 6.63
CA ILE A 3 -3.68 6.59 6.32
C ILE A 3 -4.47 7.27 5.19
N GLY A 4 -4.84 6.50 4.16
CA GLY A 4 -5.51 6.97 2.95
C GLY A 4 -4.59 7.36 1.79
N ASP A 5 -3.27 7.48 2.02
CA ASP A 5 -2.31 7.73 0.94
C ASP A 5 -2.26 6.53 -0.03
N ARG A 6 -2.04 6.82 -1.32
CA ARG A 6 -1.96 5.86 -2.43
C ARG A 6 -0.51 5.62 -2.86
N TYR A 7 -0.12 4.35 -3.02
CA TYR A 7 1.24 3.95 -3.42
C TYR A 7 1.22 2.79 -4.41
N HIS A 8 2.33 2.63 -5.14
CA HIS A 8 2.72 1.41 -5.83
C HIS A 8 3.65 0.58 -4.94
N LEU A 9 3.59 -0.74 -5.07
CA LEU A 9 4.43 -1.68 -4.30
C LEU A 9 5.89 -1.73 -4.78
N ALA A 10 6.14 -1.29 -6.01
CA ALA A 10 7.45 -1.16 -6.62
C ALA A 10 7.37 -0.17 -7.80
N PRO A 11 8.50 0.41 -8.23
CA PRO A 11 8.53 1.22 -9.45
C PRO A 11 7.98 0.43 -10.65
N GLY A 12 6.96 0.98 -11.32
CA GLY A 12 6.34 0.35 -12.49
C GLY A 12 5.39 -0.82 -12.19
N ALA A 13 5.08 -1.10 -10.92
CA ALA A 13 4.13 -2.17 -10.57
C ALA A 13 2.69 -1.82 -11.02
N PRO A 14 1.99 -2.74 -11.73
CA PRO A 14 0.60 -2.54 -12.09
C PRO A 14 -0.28 -2.77 -10.86
N GLY A 15 -0.58 -1.69 -10.13
CA GLY A 15 -1.48 -1.74 -8.97
C GLY A 15 -1.23 -0.61 -7.99
N ILE A 16 -2.32 -0.07 -7.44
CA ILE A 16 -2.31 0.92 -6.38
C ILE A 16 -2.80 0.26 -5.10
N VAL A 17 -2.08 0.53 -4.01
CA VAL A 17 -2.46 0.17 -2.67
C VAL A 17 -2.68 1.42 -1.84
N VAL A 18 -3.61 1.35 -0.90
CA VAL A 18 -3.98 2.43 0.02
C VAL A 18 -3.55 2.04 1.42
N ILE A 19 -2.93 2.97 2.14
CA ILE A 19 -2.54 2.74 3.53
C ILE A 19 -3.79 2.73 4.42
N ARG A 20 -3.98 1.64 5.16
CA ARG A 20 -5.07 1.47 6.13
C ARG A 20 -4.60 1.68 7.57
N GLU A 21 -3.39 1.26 7.89
CA GLU A 21 -2.82 1.35 9.24
C GLU A 21 -1.32 1.56 9.18
N ILE A 22 -0.78 2.31 10.15
CA ILE A 22 0.65 2.51 10.35
C ILE A 22 0.99 1.90 11.70
N GLN A 23 1.87 0.90 11.73
CA GLN A 23 2.26 0.22 12.95
C GLN A 23 3.60 0.77 13.46
N ASP A 24 3.72 0.88 14.78
CA ASP A 24 4.94 1.34 15.46
C ASP A 24 6.17 0.45 15.17
N ALA A 25 5.94 -0.80 14.74
CA ALA A 25 6.97 -1.76 14.36
C ALA A 25 7.61 -1.48 12.97
N GLY A 26 7.27 -0.37 12.31
CA GLY A 26 7.83 0.00 11.00
C GLY A 26 7.21 -0.75 9.82
N LEU A 27 6.02 -1.33 10.01
CA LEU A 27 5.21 -1.94 8.96
C LEU A 27 3.94 -1.12 8.73
N VAL A 28 3.38 -1.25 7.54
CA VAL A 28 2.12 -0.59 7.19
C VAL A 28 1.16 -1.62 6.62
N LEU A 29 -0.10 -1.55 7.07
CA LEU A 29 -1.17 -2.34 6.47
C LEU A 29 -1.66 -1.60 5.24
N VAL A 30 -1.60 -2.28 4.10
CA VAL A 30 -2.10 -1.75 2.84
C VAL A 30 -3.18 -2.64 2.28
N GLU A 31 -4.08 -2.03 1.52
CA GLU A 31 -5.16 -2.70 0.81
C GLU A 31 -5.15 -2.26 -0.64
N ASN A 32 -5.36 -3.18 -1.57
CA ASN A 32 -5.47 -2.83 -2.99
C ASN A 32 -6.65 -1.88 -3.20
N GLU A 33 -6.42 -0.81 -3.94
CA GLU A 33 -7.46 0.17 -4.26
C GLU A 33 -8.60 -0.45 -5.06
N THR A 34 -8.26 -1.34 -6.01
CA THR A 34 -9.25 -2.12 -6.75
C THR A 34 -9.48 -3.44 -6.03
N PRO A 35 -10.69 -3.69 -5.51
CA PRO A 35 -11.01 -4.96 -4.87
C PRO A 35 -11.03 -6.10 -5.90
N GLY A 36 -10.66 -7.30 -5.48
CA GLY A 36 -10.67 -8.50 -6.30
C GLY A 36 -10.84 -9.76 -5.46
N LEU A 37 -11.28 -10.84 -6.08
CA LEU A 37 -11.37 -12.13 -5.40
C LEU A 37 -9.99 -12.57 -4.92
N GLY A 38 -9.86 -12.89 -3.63
CA GLY A 38 -8.61 -13.29 -3.01
C GLY A 38 -7.63 -12.15 -2.72
N VAL A 39 -8.04 -10.89 -2.94
CA VAL A 39 -7.24 -9.72 -2.60
C VAL A 39 -7.60 -9.28 -1.18
N TYR A 40 -6.67 -9.51 -0.26
CA TYR A 40 -6.82 -9.16 1.15
C TYR A 40 -5.80 -8.09 1.53
N PRO A 41 -6.04 -7.28 2.58
CA PRO A 41 -5.03 -6.40 3.13
C PRO A 41 -3.81 -7.17 3.63
N TYR A 42 -2.61 -6.60 3.49
CA TYR A 42 -1.36 -7.21 3.95
C TYR A 42 -0.36 -6.15 4.43
N LEU A 43 0.60 -6.62 5.23
CA LEU A 43 1.65 -5.78 5.78
C LEU A 43 2.83 -5.67 4.82
N VAL A 44 3.34 -4.46 4.64
CA VAL A 44 4.55 -4.19 3.85
C VAL A 44 5.51 -3.28 4.59
N LYS A 45 6.78 -3.31 4.20
CA LYS A 45 7.76 -2.31 4.61
C LYS A 45 7.53 -1.04 3.80
N PRO A 46 7.50 0.15 4.44
CA PRO A 46 7.26 1.40 3.72
C PRO A 46 8.35 1.72 2.70
N ASP A 47 9.57 1.20 2.88
CA ASP A 47 10.74 1.45 2.02
C ASP A 47 10.55 0.96 0.57
N THR A 48 9.61 0.02 0.35
CA THR A 48 9.31 -0.49 -1.00
C THR A 48 8.22 0.31 -1.70
N LEU A 49 7.52 1.19 -0.98
CA LEU A 49 6.39 1.93 -1.50
C LEU A 49 6.84 3.15 -2.31
N VAL A 50 6.25 3.31 -3.50
CA VAL A 50 6.47 4.46 -4.38
C VAL A 50 5.18 5.28 -4.45
N PRO A 51 5.18 6.59 -4.16
CA PRO A 51 3.97 7.40 -4.24
C PRO A 51 3.28 7.26 -5.60
N ALA A 52 1.97 7.00 -5.61
CA ALA A 52 1.19 6.99 -6.84
C ALA A 52 0.89 8.44 -7.25
N THR A 53 1.80 9.07 -7.99
CA THR A 53 1.60 10.41 -8.54
C THR A 53 0.68 10.36 -9.76
N THR A 54 -0.64 10.41 -9.49
CA THR A 54 -1.78 10.61 -10.41
C THR A 54 -1.84 9.73 -11.65
#